data_AF-I0I9X0-F1
#
_entry.id   AF-I0I9X0-F1
#
_cell.length_a   1.000
_cell.length_b   1.000
_cell.length_c   1.000
_cell.angle_alpha   90.00
_cell.angle_beta   90.00
_cell.angle_gamma   90.00
#
_symmetry.space_group_name_H-M   'P 1'
#
loop_
_entity.id
_entity.type
_entity.pdbx_description
1 polymer ?
#
loop_
_entity_poly.entity_id
_entity_poly.type
_entity_poly.pdbx_seq_one_letter_code
_entity_poly.pdbx_strand_id
1 'polypeptide(L)'
;MHVELLALTRRNPALTPSLLASYGDLATIFAGKSTYAEAIMEFAGRVCYRSTQRMGTAPDFIAARVREGHEDIIEHVVVTVRIRNSVEPMYWRMVNRHCEVSDLGDGEWIVSGNTRVWLDFFRRGVALEALPILRKVAPSVFYEFADSEQLQEAVSKEGEEQEVTPSSALPADFHALRPVQLGPMRVTLLGYTQPLLEDPKLALDHGSATFFFEGISRACTHQLVRHRLASFSQESQRYVELSKGGWKAIVPPAVAENEAAMAELSEFWRIAEEKYARLRELGIRKEDARFLLPNAAETRIVTTMNFAAWSHFLWLRAVDKAAQWEIRALGQEVLKMLHTIAPEVFAEHWRVYQEQFA
;
A
#
# COMPACT_ATOMS: atom_id res chain seq x y z
N MET A 1 -27.82 8.82 13.20
CA MET A 1 -26.52 8.13 13.11
C MET A 1 -25.44 9.14 13.46
N HIS A 2 -24.50 8.79 14.35
CA HIS A 2 -23.35 9.63 14.69
C HIS A 2 -22.08 8.95 14.19
N VAL A 3 -21.22 9.67 13.46
CA VAL A 3 -19.96 9.15 12.92
C VAL A 3 -18.78 9.78 13.65
N GLU A 4 -17.81 8.95 14.05
CA GLU A 4 -16.58 9.37 14.72
C GLU A 4 -15.39 8.77 13.99
N LEU A 5 -14.37 9.57 13.65
CA LEU A 5 -13.13 9.05 13.10
C LEU A 5 -12.33 8.30 14.17
N LEU A 6 -12.07 7.01 13.98
CA LEU A 6 -11.20 6.23 14.87
C LEU A 6 -9.75 6.19 14.40
N ALA A 7 -9.54 5.96 13.10
CA ALA A 7 -8.21 5.85 12.52
C ALA A 7 -8.22 6.14 11.02
N LEU A 8 -7.10 6.63 10.52
CA LEU A 8 -6.81 6.73 9.09
C LEU A 8 -5.36 6.33 8.82
N THR A 9 -5.03 6.10 7.54
CA THR A 9 -3.65 5.79 7.15
C THR A 9 -2.75 6.98 7.42
N ARG A 10 -2.00 6.90 8.52
CA ARG A 10 -1.05 7.94 8.94
C ARG A 10 0.33 7.67 8.37
N ARG A 11 1.13 8.72 8.28
CA ARG A 11 2.54 8.62 7.92
C ARG A 11 3.28 7.74 8.90
N ASN A 12 4.15 6.87 8.39
CA ASN A 12 5.18 6.26 9.21
C ASN A 12 6.07 7.35 9.85
N PRO A 13 6.07 7.51 11.18
CA PRO A 13 6.76 8.61 11.86
C PRO A 13 8.28 8.61 11.64
N ALA A 14 8.88 7.48 11.27
CA ALA A 14 10.29 7.42 10.92
C ALA A 14 10.63 8.13 9.61
N LEU A 15 9.65 8.31 8.71
CA LEU A 15 9.88 8.95 7.42
C LEU A 15 9.91 10.46 7.59
N THR A 16 11.12 11.01 7.63
CA THR A 16 11.37 12.45 7.58
C THR A 16 12.00 12.83 6.24
N PRO A 17 11.82 14.07 5.76
CA PRO A 17 12.49 14.53 4.53
C PRO A 17 14.01 14.35 4.59
N SER A 18 14.62 14.61 5.75
CA SER A 18 16.07 14.44 5.96
C SER A 18 16.51 12.98 5.90
N LEU A 19 15.74 12.05 6.49
CA LEU A 19 16.02 10.62 6.40
C LEU A 19 15.91 10.15 4.95
N LEU A 20 14.86 10.56 4.26
CA LEU A 20 14.56 10.07 2.91
C LEU A 20 15.47 10.63 1.81
N ALA A 21 16.23 11.69 2.08
CA ALA A 21 17.16 12.28 1.11
C ALA A 21 18.20 11.27 0.58
N SER A 22 18.52 10.23 1.34
CA SER A 22 19.44 9.15 0.93
C SER A 22 18.74 7.96 0.23
N TYR A 23 17.41 7.95 0.12
CA TYR A 23 16.62 6.83 -0.38
C TYR A 23 16.00 7.10 -1.76
N GLY A 24 16.82 7.57 -2.71
CA GLY A 24 16.42 7.73 -4.10
C GLY A 24 15.22 8.67 -4.29
N ASP A 25 14.22 8.22 -5.06
CA ASP A 25 13.02 9.00 -5.35
C ASP A 25 11.93 8.91 -4.27
N LEU A 26 12.17 8.16 -3.19
CA LEU A 26 11.20 8.01 -2.09
C LEU A 26 10.91 9.35 -1.39
N ALA A 27 11.89 10.25 -1.29
CA ALA A 27 11.71 11.59 -0.72
C ALA A 27 10.66 12.44 -1.47
N THR A 28 10.37 12.12 -2.73
CA THR A 28 9.36 12.83 -3.54
C THR A 28 7.95 12.70 -2.98
N ILE A 29 7.68 11.70 -2.11
CA ILE A 29 6.39 11.58 -1.43
C ILE A 29 6.01 12.85 -0.66
N PHE A 30 6.99 13.63 -0.17
CA PHE A 30 6.74 14.89 0.53
C PHE A 30 6.48 16.09 -0.39
N ALA A 31 6.60 15.92 -1.71
CA ALA A 31 6.29 16.98 -2.68
C ALA A 31 4.79 17.04 -3.03
N GLY A 32 3.97 16.10 -2.52
CA GLY A 32 2.51 16.15 -2.67
C GLY A 32 1.92 17.45 -2.12
N LYS A 33 0.91 17.99 -2.78
CA LYS A 33 0.35 19.33 -2.49
C LYS A 33 -0.86 19.34 -1.54
N SER A 34 -1.32 18.17 -1.10
CA SER A 34 -2.54 17.99 -0.32
C SER A 34 -2.22 17.26 0.99
N THR A 35 -3.09 16.37 1.44
CA THR A 35 -2.87 15.54 2.62
C THR A 35 -1.80 14.46 2.38
N TYR A 36 -1.22 13.93 3.46
CA TYR A 36 -0.29 12.81 3.34
C TYR A 36 -0.95 11.55 2.77
N ALA A 37 -2.25 11.35 3.05
CA ALA A 37 -3.04 10.28 2.44
C ALA A 37 -3.04 10.39 0.90
N GLU A 38 -3.31 11.59 0.38
CA GLU A 38 -3.24 11.84 -1.07
C GLU A 38 -1.82 11.75 -1.61
N ALA A 39 -0.81 12.11 -0.83
CA ALA A 39 0.59 11.91 -1.22
C ALA A 39 0.94 10.42 -1.43
N ILE A 40 0.42 9.50 -0.60
CA ILE A 40 0.56 8.05 -0.83
C ILE A 40 -0.10 7.64 -2.15
N MET A 41 -1.32 8.11 -2.43
CA MET A 41 -2.06 7.76 -3.65
C MET A 41 -1.36 8.26 -4.92
N GLU A 42 -0.91 9.53 -4.91
CA GLU A 42 -0.16 10.11 -6.01
C GLU A 42 1.16 9.36 -6.21
N PHE A 43 1.88 9.06 -5.12
CA PHE A 43 3.12 8.30 -5.18
C PHE A 43 2.90 6.91 -5.79
N ALA A 44 1.89 6.17 -5.33
CA ALA A 44 1.52 4.87 -5.87
C ALA A 44 1.20 4.93 -7.37
N GLY A 45 0.37 5.89 -7.80
CA GLY A 45 0.09 6.11 -9.22
C GLY A 45 1.33 6.47 -10.03
N ARG A 46 2.24 7.27 -9.49
CA ARG A 46 3.48 7.66 -10.17
C ARG A 46 4.52 6.55 -10.24
N VAL A 47 4.55 5.63 -9.27
CA VAL A 47 5.37 4.41 -9.30
C VAL A 47 5.02 3.56 -10.52
N CYS A 48 3.72 3.40 -10.85
CA CYS A 48 3.27 2.63 -12.01
C CYS A 48 3.89 3.08 -13.34
N TYR A 49 4.14 4.39 -13.48
CA TYR A 49 4.68 5.02 -14.68
C TYR A 49 6.14 5.51 -14.53
N ARG A 50 6.81 5.21 -13.41
CA ARG A 50 8.17 5.68 -13.10
C ARG A 50 8.31 7.20 -13.26
N SER A 51 7.38 7.92 -12.63
CA SER A 51 7.20 9.38 -12.77
C SER A 51 7.14 10.12 -11.44
N THR A 52 7.66 9.52 -10.36
CA THR A 52 7.73 10.05 -8.97
C THR A 52 8.42 11.43 -8.88
N GLN A 53 9.37 11.73 -9.76
CA GLN A 53 9.96 13.07 -9.90
C GLN A 53 8.95 14.17 -10.26
N ARG A 54 7.73 13.81 -10.69
CA ARG A 54 6.62 14.73 -10.98
C ARG A 54 5.64 14.88 -9.82
N MET A 55 5.92 14.31 -8.63
CA MET A 55 5.08 14.51 -7.44
C MET A 55 4.77 16.00 -7.21
N GLY A 56 3.51 16.32 -6.94
CA GLY A 56 3.03 17.69 -6.71
C GLY A 56 2.93 18.58 -7.95
N THR A 57 3.35 18.13 -9.13
CA THR A 57 3.31 18.97 -10.34
C THR A 57 1.92 19.08 -10.96
N ALA A 58 1.02 18.12 -10.67
CA ALA A 58 -0.33 18.07 -11.20
C ALA A 58 -1.35 18.03 -10.04
N PRO A 59 -1.94 19.18 -9.64
CA PRO A 59 -2.84 19.24 -8.48
C PRO A 59 -4.09 18.36 -8.65
N ASP A 60 -4.60 18.22 -9.88
CA ASP A 60 -5.78 17.40 -10.17
C ASP A 60 -5.46 15.92 -10.44
N PHE A 61 -4.24 15.45 -10.18
CA PHE A 61 -3.81 14.10 -10.58
C PHE A 61 -4.76 13.01 -10.08
N ILE A 62 -5.11 13.03 -8.79
CA ILE A 62 -5.97 12.03 -8.16
C ILE A 62 -7.41 12.14 -8.69
N ALA A 63 -7.97 13.34 -8.70
CA ALA A 63 -9.33 13.59 -9.21
C ALA A 63 -9.46 13.16 -10.69
N ALA A 64 -8.44 13.40 -11.51
CA ALA A 64 -8.41 12.94 -12.90
C ALA A 64 -8.41 11.41 -13.00
N ARG A 65 -7.63 10.70 -12.17
CA ARG A 65 -7.64 9.22 -12.14
C ARG A 65 -9.01 8.66 -11.73
N VAL A 66 -9.64 9.25 -10.71
CA VAL A 66 -11.00 8.88 -10.29
C VAL A 66 -12.00 9.10 -11.42
N ARG A 67 -11.95 10.25 -12.10
CA ARG A 67 -12.82 10.56 -13.26
C ARG A 67 -12.64 9.59 -14.42
N GLU A 68 -11.41 9.12 -14.64
CA GLU A 68 -11.08 8.13 -15.67
C GLU A 68 -11.43 6.69 -15.26
N GLY A 69 -11.90 6.47 -14.02
CA GLY A 69 -12.20 5.14 -13.47
C GLY A 69 -10.95 4.33 -13.07
N HIS A 70 -9.77 4.95 -13.05
CA HIS A 70 -8.50 4.35 -12.60
C HIS A 70 -8.37 4.50 -11.08
N GLU A 71 -9.26 3.83 -10.36
CA GLU A 71 -9.44 3.99 -8.91
C GLU A 71 -8.57 3.04 -8.06
N ASP A 72 -7.74 2.22 -8.69
CA ASP A 72 -6.81 1.33 -7.98
C ASP A 72 -5.83 2.10 -7.08
N ILE A 73 -5.38 3.29 -7.52
CA ILE A 73 -4.42 4.11 -6.76
C ILE A 73 -4.98 4.70 -5.46
N ILE A 74 -6.31 4.83 -5.36
CA ILE A 74 -6.97 5.38 -4.16
C ILE A 74 -7.21 4.29 -3.11
N GLU A 75 -6.99 3.01 -3.43
CA GLU A 75 -7.15 1.92 -2.47
C GLU A 75 -6.04 1.87 -1.39
N HIS A 76 -4.98 2.68 -1.52
CA HIS A 76 -3.81 2.68 -0.64
C HIS A 76 -3.99 3.43 0.70
N VAL A 77 -5.17 4.03 0.92
CA VAL A 77 -5.53 4.72 2.15
C VAL A 77 -6.80 4.13 2.72
N VAL A 78 -6.74 3.73 3.99
CA VAL A 78 -7.84 3.14 4.76
C VAL A 78 -8.27 4.11 5.84
N VAL A 79 -9.59 4.31 5.95
CA VAL A 79 -10.24 5.09 6.99
C VAL A 79 -11.19 4.19 7.77
N THR A 80 -11.14 4.32 9.10
CA THR A 80 -11.93 3.58 10.07
C THR A 80 -12.74 4.56 10.89
N VAL A 81 -14.06 4.36 10.92
CA VAL A 81 -14.99 5.18 11.69
C VAL A 81 -15.76 4.32 12.68
N ARG A 82 -16.14 4.92 13.80
CA ARG A 82 -17.17 4.40 14.70
C ARG A 82 -18.50 5.01 14.32
N ILE A 83 -19.54 4.19 14.33
CA ILE A 83 -20.90 4.59 14.07
C ILE A 83 -21.72 4.27 15.31
N ARG A 84 -22.46 5.25 15.83
CA ARG A 84 -23.36 5.06 16.98
C ARG A 84 -24.81 5.37 16.59
N ASN A 85 -25.74 4.78 17.36
CA ASN A 85 -27.18 5.01 17.22
C ASN A 85 -27.67 4.74 15.79
N SER A 86 -27.24 3.62 15.21
CA SER A 86 -27.65 3.19 13.87
C SER A 86 -27.64 1.66 13.76
N VAL A 87 -28.46 1.13 12.86
CA VAL A 87 -28.43 -0.28 12.44
C VAL A 87 -27.98 -0.44 10.99
N GLU A 88 -27.76 0.68 10.29
CA GLU A 88 -27.42 0.66 8.86
C GLU A 88 -26.14 -0.12 8.52
N PRO A 89 -25.05 -0.06 9.32
CA PRO A 89 -23.82 -0.78 9.00
C PRO A 89 -24.01 -2.29 8.84
N MET A 90 -25.06 -2.87 9.43
CA MET A 90 -25.42 -4.28 9.32
C MET A 90 -25.47 -4.80 7.88
N TYR A 91 -25.90 -3.98 6.90
CA TYR A 91 -25.98 -4.39 5.49
C TYR A 91 -24.85 -3.83 4.61
N TRP A 92 -23.92 -3.03 5.14
CA TRP A 92 -22.92 -2.35 4.32
C TRP A 92 -21.95 -3.31 3.62
N ARG A 93 -21.66 -4.47 4.23
CA ARG A 93 -20.91 -5.56 3.56
C ARG A 93 -21.66 -6.15 2.36
N MET A 94 -22.98 -6.07 2.33
CA MET A 94 -23.78 -6.48 1.15
C MET A 94 -23.70 -5.44 0.03
N VAL A 95 -23.56 -4.16 0.39
CA VAL A 95 -23.38 -3.06 -0.57
C VAL A 95 -21.99 -3.14 -1.20
N ASN A 96 -20.96 -3.29 -0.35
CA ASN A 96 -19.58 -3.46 -0.79
C ASN A 96 -18.85 -4.43 0.15
N ARG A 97 -18.60 -5.65 -0.34
CA ARG A 97 -17.92 -6.72 0.41
C ARG A 97 -16.49 -6.40 0.85
N HIS A 98 -15.91 -5.31 0.35
CA HIS A 98 -14.54 -4.90 0.67
C HIS A 98 -14.47 -3.93 1.86
N CYS A 99 -15.62 -3.57 2.47
CA CYS A 99 -15.62 -2.94 3.79
C CYS A 99 -15.53 -4.00 4.90
N GLU A 100 -14.87 -3.63 6.00
CA GLU A 100 -14.91 -4.39 7.24
C GLU A 100 -15.90 -3.74 8.18
N VAL A 101 -16.76 -4.56 8.79
CA VAL A 101 -17.83 -4.13 9.70
C VAL A 101 -17.83 -5.04 10.91
N SER A 102 -17.72 -4.45 12.09
CA SER A 102 -17.84 -5.15 13.37
C SER A 102 -18.94 -4.53 14.21
N ASP A 103 -19.83 -5.38 14.72
CA ASP A 103 -20.91 -5.02 15.64
C ASP A 103 -20.34 -4.97 17.07
N LEU A 104 -20.52 -3.85 17.76
CA LEU A 104 -20.13 -3.69 19.16
C LEU A 104 -21.31 -3.85 20.13
N GLY A 105 -22.52 -4.06 19.62
CA GLY A 105 -23.77 -4.05 20.39
C GLY A 105 -24.38 -2.64 20.51
N ASP A 106 -25.63 -2.58 20.95
CA ASP A 106 -26.35 -1.34 21.27
C ASP A 106 -26.38 -0.28 20.14
N GLY A 107 -26.31 -0.72 18.88
CA GLY A 107 -26.29 0.16 17.71
C GLY A 107 -24.94 0.88 17.51
N GLU A 108 -23.87 0.37 18.12
CA GLU A 108 -22.49 0.78 17.88
C GLU A 108 -21.77 -0.17 16.91
N TRP A 109 -21.03 0.40 15.97
CA TRP A 109 -20.33 -0.33 14.93
C TRP A 109 -18.95 0.26 14.67
N ILE A 110 -18.02 -0.57 14.23
CA ILE A 110 -16.76 -0.13 13.61
C ILE A 110 -16.83 -0.48 12.13
N VAL A 111 -16.53 0.51 11.29
CA VAL A 111 -16.47 0.33 9.84
C VAL A 111 -15.12 0.80 9.32
N SER A 112 -14.40 -0.07 8.61
CA SER A 112 -13.18 0.27 7.89
C SER A 112 -13.35 0.05 6.40
N GLY A 113 -12.80 0.97 5.61
CA GLY A 113 -12.76 0.85 4.16
C GLY A 113 -11.61 1.67 3.59
N ASN A 114 -11.06 1.23 2.47
CA ASN A 114 -10.21 2.11 1.68
C ASN A 114 -11.03 3.23 1.03
N THR A 115 -10.39 4.30 0.55
CA THR A 115 -11.16 5.44 0.03
C THR A 115 -11.97 5.11 -1.24
N ARG A 116 -11.65 4.03 -1.96
CA ARG A 116 -12.49 3.51 -3.05
C ARG A 116 -13.81 2.91 -2.54
N VAL A 117 -13.77 2.17 -1.43
CA VAL A 117 -14.97 1.65 -0.76
C VAL A 117 -15.86 2.80 -0.31
N TRP A 118 -15.28 3.82 0.32
CA TRP A 118 -16.03 5.02 0.74
C TRP A 118 -16.62 5.78 -0.46
N LEU A 119 -15.86 5.92 -1.55
CA LEU A 119 -16.32 6.55 -2.78
C LEU A 119 -17.53 5.81 -3.38
N ASP A 120 -17.47 4.47 -3.43
CA ASP A 120 -18.59 3.63 -3.89
C ASP A 120 -19.82 3.75 -2.98
N PHE A 121 -19.64 3.81 -1.66
CA PHE A 121 -20.76 4.08 -0.73
C PHE A 121 -21.43 5.42 -1.02
N PHE A 122 -20.66 6.50 -1.14
CA PHE A 122 -21.23 7.83 -1.36
C PHE A 122 -21.94 7.93 -2.71
N ARG A 123 -21.38 7.32 -3.77
CA ARG A 123 -22.04 7.25 -5.09
C ARG A 123 -23.36 6.47 -5.06
N ARG A 124 -23.57 5.59 -4.08
CA ARG A 124 -24.81 4.84 -3.85
C ARG A 124 -25.73 5.48 -2.81
N GLY A 125 -25.38 6.64 -2.27
CA GLY A 125 -26.13 7.31 -1.21
C GLY A 125 -26.06 6.61 0.14
N VAL A 126 -25.03 5.81 0.39
CA VAL A 126 -24.79 5.10 1.65
C VAL A 126 -23.70 5.83 2.46
N ALA A 127 -23.84 5.85 3.79
CA ALA A 127 -22.84 6.39 4.72
C ALA A 127 -22.51 7.89 4.53
N LEU A 128 -23.42 8.70 3.98
CA LEU A 128 -23.17 10.10 3.64
C LEU A 128 -22.75 10.96 4.85
N GLU A 129 -23.14 10.57 6.06
CA GLU A 129 -22.71 11.18 7.31
C GLU A 129 -21.19 11.09 7.54
N ALA A 130 -20.49 10.12 6.93
CA ALA A 130 -19.04 10.03 6.98
C ALA A 130 -18.32 10.94 5.97
N LEU A 131 -19.03 11.47 4.96
CA LEU A 131 -18.46 12.26 3.87
C LEU A 131 -17.69 13.51 4.35
N PRO A 132 -18.16 14.30 5.34
CA PRO A 132 -17.40 15.46 5.83
C PRO A 132 -16.01 15.09 6.37
N ILE A 133 -15.90 13.98 7.10
CA ILE A 133 -14.64 13.44 7.61
C ILE A 133 -13.75 13.01 6.44
N LEU A 134 -14.30 12.21 5.52
CA LEU A 134 -13.54 11.63 4.41
C LEU A 134 -13.01 12.69 3.43
N ARG A 135 -13.76 13.78 3.21
CA ARG A 135 -13.30 14.94 2.42
C ARG A 135 -12.11 15.67 3.04
N LYS A 136 -12.02 15.74 4.37
CA LYS A 136 -10.83 16.30 5.04
C LYS A 136 -9.60 15.38 4.88
N VAL A 137 -9.81 14.07 4.78
CA VAL A 137 -8.73 13.09 4.59
C VAL A 137 -8.21 13.07 3.15
N ALA A 138 -9.10 13.03 2.16
CA ALA A 138 -8.74 12.89 0.74
C ALA A 138 -9.67 13.73 -0.16
N PRO A 139 -9.55 15.06 -0.15
CA PRO A 139 -10.48 15.97 -0.85
C PRO A 139 -10.58 15.70 -2.36
N SER A 140 -9.47 15.35 -3.02
CA SER A 140 -9.39 15.07 -4.46
C SER A 140 -10.07 13.76 -4.84
N VAL A 141 -10.15 12.80 -3.92
CA VAL A 141 -10.88 11.53 -4.16
C VAL A 141 -12.38 11.79 -4.23
N PHE A 142 -12.89 12.62 -3.32
CA PHE A 142 -14.32 12.90 -3.17
C PHE A 142 -14.74 14.20 -3.85
N TYR A 143 -14.02 14.61 -4.90
CA TYR A 143 -14.25 15.87 -5.62
C TYR A 143 -15.68 15.97 -6.21
N GLU A 144 -16.29 14.82 -6.54
CA GLU A 144 -17.65 14.71 -7.07
C GLU A 144 -18.71 15.25 -6.10
N PHE A 145 -18.39 15.33 -4.81
CA PHE A 145 -19.30 15.77 -3.75
C PHE A 145 -18.97 17.18 -3.23
N ALA A 146 -18.10 17.92 -3.91
CA ALA A 146 -17.59 19.21 -3.43
C ALA A 146 -18.70 20.23 -3.13
N ASP A 147 -19.73 20.25 -3.98
CA ASP A 147 -20.84 21.22 -3.98
C ASP A 147 -22.23 20.54 -3.87
N SER A 148 -22.28 19.28 -3.40
CA SER A 148 -23.52 18.49 -3.41
C SER A 148 -24.50 18.91 -2.30
N GLU A 149 -25.81 18.89 -2.59
CA GLU A 149 -26.88 18.98 -1.57
C GLU A 149 -26.70 17.90 -0.48
N GLN A 150 -26.19 16.73 -0.87
CA GLN A 150 -25.86 15.61 0.03
C GLN A 150 -24.86 16.01 1.13
N LEU A 151 -23.88 16.87 0.80
CA LEU A 151 -22.94 17.40 1.78
C LEU A 151 -23.63 18.39 2.73
N GLN A 152 -24.51 19.24 2.21
CA GLN A 152 -25.25 20.20 3.02
C GLN A 152 -26.20 19.50 4.00
N GLU A 153 -26.88 18.43 3.55
CA GLU A 153 -27.70 17.56 4.41
C GLU A 153 -26.88 16.79 5.46
N ALA A 154 -25.68 16.32 5.11
CA ALA A 154 -24.79 15.63 6.05
C ALA A 154 -24.24 16.59 7.13
N VAL A 155 -23.79 17.78 6.72
CA VAL A 155 -23.23 18.79 7.63
C VAL A 155 -24.29 19.40 8.54
N SER A 156 -25.54 19.54 8.09
CA SER A 156 -26.63 20.09 8.92
C SER A 156 -27.12 19.12 10.01
N LYS A 157 -26.74 17.84 9.95
CA LYS A 157 -27.04 16.84 10.99
C LYS A 157 -25.95 16.70 12.06
N GLU A 158 -24.73 17.19 11.83
CA GLU A 158 -23.64 17.13 12.81
C GLU A 158 -23.38 18.51 13.44
N GLY A 159 -23.49 18.57 14.77
CA GLY A 159 -22.99 19.69 15.57
C GLY A 159 -21.50 19.52 15.85
N GLU A 160 -20.76 20.63 15.72
CA GLU A 160 -19.34 20.84 16.02
C GLU A 160 -18.28 20.21 15.08
N GLU A 161 -17.24 21.00 14.78
CA GLU A 161 -16.10 20.64 13.96
C GLU A 161 -15.28 19.51 14.60
N GLN A 162 -15.43 18.27 14.13
CA GLN A 162 -14.51 17.20 14.53
C GLN A 162 -13.10 17.47 13.98
N GLU A 163 -12.13 17.54 14.89
CA GLU A 163 -10.70 17.56 14.59
C GLU A 163 -10.28 16.19 14.03
N VAL A 164 -9.61 16.18 12.86
CA VAL A 164 -9.19 14.93 12.18
C VAL A 164 -7.85 14.49 12.74
N THR A 165 -7.82 14.17 14.02
CA THR A 165 -6.59 13.76 14.71
C THR A 165 -6.79 12.36 15.30
N PRO A 166 -6.24 11.29 14.67
CA PRO A 166 -6.37 9.95 15.21
C PRO A 166 -5.75 9.83 16.61
N SER A 167 -6.41 9.08 17.49
CA SER A 167 -6.01 8.91 18.90
C SER A 167 -4.78 8.01 19.13
N SER A 168 -4.10 7.49 18.10
CA SER A 168 -3.04 6.50 18.31
C SER A 168 -1.70 7.09 18.78
N ALA A 169 -1.19 6.58 19.90
CA ALA A 169 0.16 6.87 20.39
C ALA A 169 1.23 6.52 19.34
N LEU A 170 2.37 7.22 19.40
CA LEU A 170 3.55 6.85 18.60
C LEU A 170 4.13 5.54 19.13
N PRO A 171 4.58 4.62 18.26
CA PRO A 171 5.29 3.42 18.69
C PRO A 171 6.54 3.79 19.51
N ALA A 172 6.78 3.07 20.59
CA ALA A 172 7.89 3.35 21.51
C ALA A 172 9.27 3.29 20.82
N ASP A 173 9.45 2.35 19.88
CA ASP A 173 10.63 2.24 19.03
C ASP A 173 10.28 2.54 17.57
N PHE A 174 9.98 3.80 17.27
CA PHE A 174 9.71 4.20 15.89
C PHE A 174 10.95 4.11 14.98
N HIS A 175 12.17 3.95 15.53
CA HIS A 175 13.38 3.77 14.71
C HIS A 175 13.38 2.43 13.98
N ALA A 176 12.76 1.40 14.54
CA ALA A 176 12.52 0.11 13.87
C ALA A 176 11.63 0.25 12.61
N LEU A 177 10.97 1.39 12.40
CA LEU A 177 10.16 1.67 11.20
C LEU A 177 10.93 2.37 10.08
N ARG A 178 12.24 2.58 10.21
CA ARG A 178 13.05 3.16 9.11
C ARG A 178 13.06 2.23 7.90
N PRO A 179 13.21 2.76 6.67
CA PRO A 179 13.42 1.92 5.49
C PRO A 179 14.60 0.96 5.70
N VAL A 180 14.42 -0.30 5.33
CA VAL A 180 15.45 -1.34 5.44
C VAL A 180 15.95 -1.70 4.05
N GLN A 181 17.27 -1.71 3.86
CA GLN A 181 17.94 -2.09 2.61
C GLN A 181 18.67 -3.42 2.82
N LEU A 182 18.30 -4.46 2.05
CA LEU A 182 18.92 -5.79 2.03
C LEU A 182 19.39 -6.11 0.61
N GLY A 183 20.67 -5.90 0.33
CA GLY A 183 21.19 -5.98 -1.05
C GLY A 183 20.45 -4.98 -1.94
N PRO A 184 19.89 -5.39 -3.10
CA PRO A 184 19.08 -4.51 -3.93
C PRO A 184 17.71 -4.19 -3.32
N MET A 185 17.13 -5.12 -2.54
CA MET A 185 15.79 -4.99 -1.99
C MET A 185 15.70 -3.90 -0.94
N ARG A 186 14.70 -3.04 -1.06
CA ARG A 186 14.32 -2.10 0.00
C ARG A 186 12.86 -2.28 0.38
N VAL A 187 12.63 -2.31 1.69
CA VAL A 187 11.31 -2.40 2.31
C VAL A 187 11.03 -1.13 3.08
N THR A 188 9.94 -0.44 2.74
CA THR A 188 9.52 0.80 3.38
C THR A 188 8.06 0.71 3.79
N LEU A 189 7.75 0.87 5.07
CA LEU A 189 6.38 1.16 5.53
C LEU A 189 6.07 2.63 5.20
N LEU A 190 5.19 2.88 4.23
CA LEU A 190 4.77 4.25 3.88
C LEU A 190 3.80 4.82 4.92
N GLY A 191 2.83 4.00 5.33
CA GLY A 191 1.84 4.40 6.30
C GLY A 191 1.03 3.22 6.80
N TYR A 192 0.25 3.46 7.85
CA TYR A 192 -0.57 2.43 8.48
C TYR A 192 -1.80 3.05 9.13
N THR A 193 -2.87 2.25 9.20
CA THR A 193 -4.09 2.55 9.96
C THR A 193 -4.11 1.61 11.15
N GLN A 194 -4.19 2.14 12.36
CA GLN A 194 -4.26 1.35 13.58
C GLN A 194 -5.23 2.02 14.55
N PRO A 195 -6.49 1.58 14.59
CA PRO A 195 -7.42 2.03 15.63
C PRO A 195 -6.96 1.48 16.98
N LEU A 196 -7.00 2.31 18.02
CA LEU A 196 -6.76 1.87 19.40
C LEU A 196 -8.03 1.17 19.89
N LEU A 197 -8.05 -0.15 19.78
CA LEU A 197 -9.16 -1.00 20.19
C LEU A 197 -8.67 -1.95 21.28
N GLU A 198 -9.49 -2.17 22.30
CA GLU A 198 -9.15 -3.06 23.41
C GLU A 198 -9.10 -4.54 22.99
N ASP A 199 -9.88 -4.93 21.98
CA ASP A 199 -9.88 -6.29 21.44
C ASP A 199 -8.87 -6.43 20.28
N PRO A 200 -7.80 -7.26 20.42
CA PRO A 200 -6.84 -7.53 19.36
C PRO A 200 -7.46 -8.12 18.09
N LYS A 201 -8.60 -8.82 18.20
CA LYS A 201 -9.33 -9.35 17.04
C LYS A 201 -9.90 -8.21 16.19
N LEU A 202 -10.45 -7.17 16.82
CA LEU A 202 -10.91 -5.99 16.09
C LEU A 202 -9.73 -5.23 15.48
N ALA A 203 -8.60 -5.16 16.18
CA ALA A 203 -7.38 -4.56 15.63
C ALA A 203 -6.85 -5.32 14.40
N LEU A 204 -6.97 -6.65 14.36
CA LEU A 204 -6.63 -7.49 13.20
C LEU A 204 -7.51 -7.16 11.97
N ASP A 205 -8.80 -6.95 12.18
CA ASP A 205 -9.75 -6.73 11.08
C ASP A 205 -9.73 -5.28 10.57
N HIS A 206 -9.55 -4.31 11.47
CA HIS A 206 -9.65 -2.87 11.18
C HIS A 206 -8.29 -2.16 11.02
N GLY A 207 -7.19 -2.82 11.35
CA GLY A 207 -5.84 -2.31 11.09
C GLY A 207 -5.41 -2.54 9.64
N SER A 208 -4.55 -1.67 9.10
CA SER A 208 -3.96 -1.83 7.78
C SER A 208 -2.56 -1.24 7.69
N ALA A 209 -1.78 -1.69 6.70
CA ALA A 209 -0.48 -1.11 6.40
C ALA A 209 -0.23 -1.06 4.89
N THR A 210 0.44 0.02 4.47
CA THR A 210 0.85 0.29 3.10
C THR A 210 2.37 0.29 3.03
N PHE A 211 2.93 -0.66 2.30
CA PHE A 211 4.35 -0.82 2.07
C PHE A 211 4.73 -0.43 0.64
N PHE A 212 5.94 0.09 0.49
CA PHE A 212 6.63 0.20 -0.78
C PHE A 212 7.81 -0.75 -0.80
N PHE A 213 7.80 -1.63 -1.81
CA PHE A 213 8.88 -2.56 -2.08
C PHE A 213 9.56 -2.19 -3.39
N GLU A 214 10.89 -2.18 -3.39
CA GLU A 214 11.71 -1.91 -4.56
C GLU A 214 12.97 -2.76 -4.52
N GLY A 215 13.68 -2.90 -5.64
CA GLY A 215 14.82 -3.81 -5.70
C GLY A 215 14.44 -5.28 -5.57
N ILE A 216 13.19 -5.62 -5.90
CA ILE A 216 12.67 -7.00 -5.88
C ILE A 216 12.38 -7.48 -7.30
N SER A 217 12.41 -8.79 -7.50
CA SER A 217 12.23 -9.41 -8.80
C SER A 217 10.76 -9.47 -9.21
N ARG A 218 10.52 -9.59 -10.53
CA ARG A 218 9.19 -9.97 -11.04
C ARG A 218 8.73 -11.32 -10.49
N ALA A 219 9.63 -12.29 -10.28
CA ALA A 219 9.31 -13.55 -9.61
C ALA A 219 8.77 -13.35 -8.19
N CYS A 220 9.37 -12.47 -7.39
CA CYS A 220 8.88 -12.14 -6.05
C CYS A 220 7.49 -11.50 -6.12
N THR A 221 7.31 -10.47 -6.96
CA THR A 221 5.98 -9.84 -7.09
C THR A 221 4.91 -10.80 -7.60
N HIS A 222 5.25 -11.74 -8.48
CA HIS A 222 4.31 -12.74 -8.99
C HIS A 222 3.84 -13.73 -7.91
N GLN A 223 4.61 -13.89 -6.82
CA GLN A 223 4.15 -14.59 -5.61
C GLN A 223 3.32 -13.66 -4.71
N LEU A 224 3.76 -12.41 -4.52
CA LEU A 224 3.09 -11.40 -3.69
C LEU A 224 1.66 -11.11 -4.15
N VAL A 225 1.44 -10.89 -5.46
CA VAL A 225 0.11 -10.53 -6.00
C VAL A 225 -0.91 -11.68 -5.97
N ARG A 226 -0.50 -12.89 -5.53
CA ARG A 226 -1.41 -14.02 -5.28
C ARG A 226 -2.17 -13.87 -3.97
N HIS A 227 -1.76 -12.93 -3.10
CA HIS A 227 -2.49 -12.55 -1.90
C HIS A 227 -3.59 -11.54 -2.30
N ARG A 228 -4.78 -12.08 -2.56
CA ARG A 228 -5.90 -11.37 -3.24
C ARG A 228 -6.61 -10.32 -2.40
N LEU A 229 -6.48 -10.37 -1.08
CA LEU A 229 -7.06 -9.39 -0.16
C LEU A 229 -6.07 -8.23 0.03
N ALA A 230 -5.78 -7.54 -1.06
CA ALA A 230 -4.72 -6.54 -1.14
C ALA A 230 -4.95 -5.59 -2.32
N SER A 231 -4.35 -4.41 -2.23
CA SER A 231 -4.31 -3.41 -3.30
C SER A 231 -2.87 -3.19 -3.74
N PHE A 232 -2.64 -3.14 -5.05
CA PHE A 232 -1.31 -3.10 -5.64
C PHE A 232 -1.18 -2.00 -6.70
N SER A 233 -0.13 -1.18 -6.58
CA SER A 233 0.32 -0.27 -7.63
C SER A 233 1.75 -0.63 -8.03
N GLN A 234 1.92 -1.30 -9.16
CA GLN A 234 3.19 -1.86 -9.61
C GLN A 234 3.77 -1.10 -10.80
N GLU A 235 5.09 -0.88 -10.79
CA GLU A 235 5.83 -0.36 -11.94
C GLU A 235 5.52 -1.20 -13.20
N SER A 236 5.09 -0.52 -14.27
CA SER A 236 4.65 -1.18 -15.50
C SER A 236 5.77 -1.25 -16.54
N GLN A 237 6.13 -2.47 -16.92
CA GLN A 237 7.07 -2.73 -18.03
C GLN A 237 6.55 -2.26 -19.40
N ARG A 238 5.28 -1.85 -19.53
CA ARG A 238 4.73 -1.29 -20.77
C ARG A 238 5.21 0.14 -21.01
N TYR A 239 5.49 0.88 -19.95
CA TYR A 239 5.83 2.31 -20.01
C TYR A 239 7.31 2.56 -19.76
N VAL A 240 7.96 1.75 -18.91
CA VAL A 240 9.36 1.93 -18.55
C VAL A 240 10.30 1.53 -19.71
N GLU A 241 11.28 2.37 -19.98
CA GLU A 241 12.32 2.08 -20.97
C GLU A 241 13.46 1.30 -20.31
N LEU A 242 13.67 0.07 -20.76
CA LEU A 242 14.65 -0.87 -20.20
C LEU A 242 15.85 -1.11 -21.12
N SER A 243 15.90 -0.45 -22.29
CA SER A 243 16.85 -0.66 -23.39
C SER A 243 18.31 -0.24 -23.12
N LYS A 244 18.64 0.22 -21.92
CA LYS A 244 20.00 0.67 -21.54
C LYS A 244 20.56 -0.10 -20.34
N GLY A 245 20.54 -1.44 -20.40
CA GLY A 245 21.07 -2.31 -19.33
C GLY A 245 20.37 -2.16 -17.97
N GLY A 246 19.12 -1.70 -17.98
CA GLY A 246 18.51 -0.98 -16.85
C GLY A 246 17.49 -1.77 -16.04
N TRP A 247 17.26 -3.05 -16.32
CA TRP A 247 16.30 -3.84 -15.54
C TRP A 247 16.87 -4.43 -14.26
N LYS A 248 18.18 -4.23 -13.98
CA LYS A 248 18.82 -4.49 -12.67
C LYS A 248 18.43 -5.84 -12.07
N ALA A 249 18.67 -6.92 -12.81
CA ALA A 249 18.14 -8.22 -12.46
C ALA A 249 18.59 -8.68 -11.06
N ILE A 250 17.66 -9.25 -10.30
CA ILE A 250 17.92 -9.81 -8.99
C ILE A 250 18.57 -11.18 -9.14
N VAL A 251 19.77 -11.31 -8.58
CA VAL A 251 20.56 -12.55 -8.64
C VAL A 251 20.21 -13.44 -7.43
N PRO A 252 19.79 -14.69 -7.64
CA PRO A 252 19.63 -15.65 -6.54
C PRO A 252 20.95 -15.91 -5.80
N PRO A 253 20.96 -16.00 -4.45
CA PRO A 253 22.19 -16.24 -3.68
C PRO A 253 22.99 -17.46 -4.15
N ALA A 254 22.31 -18.58 -4.41
CA ALA A 254 22.95 -19.80 -4.90
C ALA A 254 23.63 -19.64 -6.28
N VAL A 255 23.20 -18.67 -7.10
CA VAL A 255 23.88 -18.33 -8.36
C VAL A 255 25.04 -17.38 -8.09
N ALA A 256 24.85 -16.39 -7.21
CA ALA A 256 25.90 -15.43 -6.84
C ALA A 256 27.12 -16.09 -6.19
N GLU A 257 26.92 -17.20 -5.46
CA GLU A 257 27.98 -17.98 -4.80
C GLU A 257 28.71 -18.94 -5.75
N ASN A 258 28.27 -19.08 -7.00
CA ASN A 258 28.88 -19.97 -7.99
C ASN A 258 29.31 -19.18 -9.23
N GLU A 259 30.62 -18.95 -9.36
CA GLU A 259 31.20 -18.14 -10.45
C GLU A 259 30.81 -18.64 -11.85
N ALA A 260 30.77 -19.97 -12.06
CA ALA A 260 30.38 -20.55 -13.34
C ALA A 260 28.89 -20.30 -13.64
N ALA A 261 28.01 -20.50 -12.65
CA ALA A 261 26.58 -20.21 -12.80
C ALA A 261 26.31 -18.72 -13.04
N MET A 262 27.04 -17.84 -12.36
CA MET A 262 26.95 -16.40 -12.57
C MET A 262 27.42 -15.99 -13.98
N ALA A 263 28.48 -16.61 -14.50
CA ALA A 263 28.96 -16.37 -15.86
C ALA A 263 27.91 -16.74 -16.92
N GLU A 264 27.32 -17.94 -16.82
CA GLU A 264 26.24 -18.41 -17.70
C GLU A 264 25.03 -17.46 -17.67
N LEU A 265 24.60 -17.05 -16.47
CA LEU A 265 23.46 -16.16 -16.31
C LEU A 265 23.74 -14.75 -16.88
N SER A 266 24.95 -14.24 -16.65
CA SER A 266 25.39 -12.93 -17.15
C SER A 266 25.44 -12.91 -18.68
N GLU A 267 25.95 -13.97 -19.30
CA GLU A 267 25.97 -14.11 -20.75
C GLU A 267 24.55 -14.09 -21.33
N PHE A 268 23.64 -14.90 -20.76
CA PHE A 268 22.25 -14.96 -21.22
C PHE A 268 21.56 -13.59 -21.10
N TRP A 269 21.73 -12.88 -19.99
CA TRP A 269 21.14 -11.56 -19.81
C TRP A 269 21.68 -10.54 -20.80
N ARG A 270 22.99 -10.55 -21.09
CA ARG A 270 23.57 -9.69 -22.14
C ARG A 270 22.92 -9.94 -23.49
N ILE A 271 22.67 -11.20 -23.86
CA ILE A 271 21.97 -11.57 -25.09
C ILE A 271 20.53 -11.04 -25.07
N ALA A 272 19.81 -11.23 -23.96
CA ALA A 272 18.44 -10.75 -23.82
C ALA A 272 18.35 -9.21 -23.98
N GLU A 273 19.30 -8.46 -23.41
CA GLU A 273 19.38 -6.99 -23.52
C GLU A 273 19.58 -6.56 -24.97
N GLU A 274 20.55 -7.17 -25.65
CA GLU A 274 20.85 -6.92 -27.06
C GLU A 274 19.62 -7.19 -27.94
N LYS A 275 18.94 -8.33 -27.74
CA LYS A 275 17.74 -8.68 -28.51
C LYS A 275 16.54 -7.80 -28.18
N TYR A 276 16.37 -7.40 -26.92
CA TYR A 276 15.35 -6.42 -26.54
C TYR A 276 15.58 -5.08 -27.26
N ALA A 277 16.80 -4.55 -27.22
CA ALA A 277 17.16 -3.31 -27.93
C ALA A 277 16.90 -3.44 -29.43
N ARG A 278 17.26 -4.58 -30.03
CA ARG A 278 17.01 -4.84 -31.45
C ARG A 278 15.52 -4.87 -31.81
N LEU A 279 14.67 -5.50 -31.00
CA LEU A 279 13.21 -5.45 -31.20
C LEU A 279 12.69 -4.01 -31.18
N ARG A 280 13.24 -3.18 -30.29
CA ARG A 280 12.86 -1.76 -30.20
C ARG A 280 13.28 -0.96 -31.44
N GLU A 281 14.48 -1.19 -31.97
CA GLU A 281 14.94 -0.60 -33.25
C GLU A 281 14.05 -0.99 -34.43
N LEU A 282 13.52 -2.21 -34.42
CA LEU A 282 12.57 -2.72 -35.43
C LEU A 282 11.14 -2.17 -35.26
N GLY A 283 10.91 -1.27 -34.30
CA GLY A 283 9.61 -0.65 -34.05
C GLY A 283 8.64 -1.47 -33.19
N ILE A 284 9.03 -2.64 -32.70
CA ILE A 284 8.17 -3.50 -31.85
C ILE A 284 7.93 -2.84 -30.50
N ARG A 285 6.68 -2.57 -30.14
CA ARG A 285 6.28 -1.85 -28.91
C ARG A 285 6.86 -2.47 -27.64
N LYS A 286 7.09 -1.65 -26.61
CA LYS A 286 7.59 -2.09 -25.28
C LYS A 286 6.77 -3.25 -24.69
N GLU A 287 5.45 -3.18 -24.85
CA GLU A 287 4.50 -4.20 -24.39
C GLU A 287 4.73 -5.59 -24.99
N ASP A 288 5.26 -5.65 -26.21
CA ASP A 288 5.56 -6.90 -26.93
C ASP A 288 7.03 -7.29 -26.75
N ALA A 289 7.96 -6.32 -26.79
CA ALA A 289 9.38 -6.56 -26.60
C ALA A 289 9.72 -7.09 -25.19
N ARG A 290 8.95 -6.71 -24.17
CA ARG A 290 9.16 -7.13 -22.77
C ARG A 290 9.08 -8.64 -22.53
N PHE A 291 8.57 -9.41 -23.49
CA PHE A 291 8.53 -10.88 -23.40
C PHE A 291 9.94 -11.51 -23.33
N LEU A 292 10.99 -10.76 -23.70
CA LEU A 292 12.38 -11.17 -23.50
C LEU A 292 12.90 -10.90 -22.08
N LEU A 293 12.19 -10.13 -21.26
CA LEU A 293 12.68 -9.78 -19.92
C LEU A 293 12.61 -11.00 -18.99
N PRO A 294 13.68 -11.27 -18.22
CA PRO A 294 13.68 -12.38 -17.30
C PRO A 294 12.74 -12.11 -16.11
N ASN A 295 12.29 -13.19 -15.46
CA ASN A 295 11.61 -13.10 -14.16
C ASN A 295 12.45 -12.40 -13.08
N ALA A 296 13.77 -12.38 -13.25
CA ALA A 296 14.71 -11.69 -12.37
C ALA A 296 14.66 -10.16 -12.51
N ALA A 297 14.04 -9.59 -13.55
CA ALA A 297 13.97 -8.14 -13.75
C ALA A 297 13.42 -7.44 -12.48
N GLU A 298 14.11 -6.38 -12.06
CA GLU A 298 13.70 -5.56 -10.92
C GLU A 298 12.33 -4.93 -11.18
N THR A 299 11.58 -4.75 -10.11
CA THR A 299 10.35 -3.98 -10.09
C THR A 299 10.19 -3.27 -8.75
N ARG A 300 9.27 -2.31 -8.77
CA ARG A 300 8.80 -1.58 -7.60
C ARG A 300 7.29 -1.74 -7.49
N ILE A 301 6.76 -1.81 -6.27
CA ILE A 301 5.34 -2.03 -6.02
C ILE A 301 4.92 -1.40 -4.68
N VAL A 302 3.82 -0.66 -4.69
CA VAL A 302 3.12 -0.26 -3.48
C VAL A 302 2.05 -1.30 -3.18
N THR A 303 2.01 -1.78 -1.94
CA THR A 303 1.12 -2.86 -1.50
C THR A 303 0.40 -2.44 -0.23
N THR A 304 -0.93 -2.52 -0.23
CA THR A 304 -1.76 -2.26 0.95
C THR A 304 -2.58 -3.50 1.28
N MET A 305 -2.59 -3.88 2.56
CA MET A 305 -3.45 -4.95 3.10
C MET A 305 -3.95 -4.56 4.48
N ASN A 306 -5.11 -5.09 4.90
CA ASN A 306 -5.49 -5.08 6.31
C ASN A 306 -4.59 -6.05 7.12
N PHE A 307 -4.61 -5.96 8.44
CA PHE A 307 -3.75 -6.80 9.29
C PHE A 307 -4.12 -8.29 9.19
N ALA A 308 -5.38 -8.65 8.98
CA ALA A 308 -5.78 -10.03 8.69
C ALA A 308 -5.09 -10.60 7.44
N ALA A 309 -5.07 -9.84 6.34
CA ALA A 309 -4.40 -10.24 5.11
C ALA A 309 -2.87 -10.23 5.24
N TRP A 310 -2.29 -9.27 5.97
CA TRP A 310 -0.87 -9.30 6.32
C TRP A 310 -0.52 -10.52 7.17
N SER A 311 -1.31 -10.84 8.19
CA SER A 311 -1.13 -12.02 9.04
C SER A 311 -1.10 -13.30 8.20
N HIS A 312 -2.05 -13.46 7.27
CA HIS A 312 -2.06 -14.60 6.35
C HIS A 312 -0.83 -14.62 5.42
N PHE A 313 -0.41 -13.46 4.89
CA PHE A 313 0.82 -13.35 4.11
C PHE A 313 2.06 -13.78 4.91
N LEU A 314 2.19 -13.30 6.14
CA LEU A 314 3.35 -13.55 7.00
C LEU A 314 3.48 -15.02 7.36
N TRP A 315 2.37 -15.71 7.65
CA TRP A 315 2.37 -17.16 7.88
C TRP A 315 2.96 -17.93 6.69
N LEU A 316 2.55 -17.59 5.48
CA LEU A 316 2.95 -18.31 4.27
C LEU A 316 4.31 -17.90 3.72
N ARG A 317 4.73 -16.66 4.01
CA ARG A 317 5.89 -16.05 3.33
C ARG A 317 7.01 -15.71 4.28
N ALA A 318 6.76 -15.21 5.48
CA ALA A 318 7.80 -14.75 6.40
C ALA A 318 8.35 -15.85 7.31
N VAL A 319 7.46 -16.70 7.85
CA VAL A 319 7.82 -17.71 8.86
C VAL A 319 7.80 -19.14 8.35
N ASP A 320 7.46 -19.37 7.08
CA ASP A 320 7.56 -20.68 6.44
C ASP A 320 8.95 -20.86 5.78
N LYS A 321 9.71 -21.87 6.23
CA LYS A 321 11.02 -22.23 5.66
C LYS A 321 10.94 -22.71 4.20
N ALA A 322 9.78 -23.17 3.74
CA ALA A 322 9.56 -23.57 2.36
C ALA A 322 9.33 -22.37 1.42
N ALA A 323 9.04 -21.18 1.94
CA ALA A 323 8.89 -19.98 1.12
C ALA A 323 10.18 -19.65 0.37
N GLN A 324 10.07 -19.16 -0.86
CA GLN A 324 11.24 -18.77 -1.65
C GLN A 324 12.01 -17.64 -0.95
N TRP A 325 13.34 -17.70 -1.00
CA TRP A 325 14.24 -16.87 -0.18
C TRP A 325 13.96 -15.36 -0.25
N GLU A 326 13.62 -14.82 -1.43
CA GLU A 326 13.43 -13.38 -1.64
C GLU A 326 12.13 -12.90 -0.99
N ILE A 327 11.00 -13.54 -1.29
CA ILE A 327 9.71 -13.17 -0.67
C ILE A 327 9.71 -13.44 0.83
N ARG A 328 10.51 -14.42 1.29
CA ARG A 328 10.71 -14.66 2.73
C ARG A 328 11.46 -13.54 3.41
N ALA A 329 12.60 -13.12 2.87
CA ALA A 329 13.33 -11.97 3.40
C ALA A 329 12.46 -10.70 3.40
N LEU A 330 11.69 -10.45 2.33
CA LEU A 330 10.73 -9.36 2.27
C LEU A 330 9.69 -9.46 3.38
N GLY A 331 9.09 -10.64 3.56
CA GLY A 331 8.06 -10.86 4.58
C GLY A 331 8.58 -10.73 6.01
N GLN A 332 9.84 -11.09 6.26
CA GLN A 332 10.47 -10.94 7.57
C GLN A 332 10.69 -9.47 7.94
N GLU A 333 11.08 -8.61 6.99
CA GLU A 333 11.17 -7.17 7.23
C GLU A 333 9.80 -6.53 7.44
N VAL A 334 8.77 -6.99 6.70
CA VAL A 334 7.38 -6.60 6.93
C VAL A 334 6.93 -6.99 8.34
N LEU A 335 7.21 -8.22 8.79
CA LEU A 335 6.86 -8.69 10.13
C LEU A 335 7.48 -7.83 11.22
N LYS A 336 8.77 -7.50 11.11
CA LYS A 336 9.46 -6.63 12.08
C LYS A 336 8.74 -5.29 12.23
N MET A 337 8.44 -4.62 11.13
CA MET A 337 7.75 -3.32 11.14
C MET A 337 6.31 -3.43 11.64
N LEU A 338 5.58 -4.50 11.27
CA LEU A 338 4.21 -4.74 11.69
C LEU A 338 4.11 -5.06 13.19
N HIS A 339 5.05 -5.85 13.72
CA HIS A 339 5.15 -6.12 15.15
C HIS A 339 5.50 -4.86 15.95
N THR A 340 6.31 -3.95 15.40
CA THR A 340 6.58 -2.65 16.04
C THR A 340 5.31 -1.78 16.17
N ILE A 341 4.44 -1.76 15.15
CA ILE A 341 3.20 -0.95 15.23
C ILE A 341 2.11 -1.64 16.05
N ALA A 342 1.90 -2.95 15.87
CA ALA A 342 0.80 -3.70 16.48
C ALA A 342 1.30 -5.01 17.10
N PRO A 343 2.04 -4.95 18.21
CA PRO A 343 2.73 -6.10 18.79
C PRO A 343 1.77 -7.23 19.16
N GLU A 344 0.61 -6.92 19.75
CA GLU A 344 -0.38 -7.92 20.15
C GLU A 344 -0.98 -8.68 18.95
N VAL A 345 -1.15 -8.01 17.81
CA VAL A 345 -1.70 -8.61 16.59
C VAL A 345 -0.71 -9.59 15.97
N PHE A 346 0.59 -9.27 16.00
CA PHE A 346 1.64 -10.04 15.32
C PHE A 346 2.55 -10.83 16.27
N ALA A 347 2.19 -10.93 17.56
CA ALA A 347 2.99 -11.57 18.60
C ALA A 347 3.32 -13.04 18.26
N GLU A 348 2.36 -13.77 17.71
CA GLU A 348 2.53 -15.19 17.41
C GLU A 348 3.44 -15.42 16.20
N HIS A 349 3.31 -14.62 15.14
CA HIS A 349 4.26 -14.64 14.01
C HIS A 349 5.67 -14.28 14.49
N TRP A 350 5.77 -13.29 15.38
CA TRP A 350 7.05 -12.85 15.94
C TRP A 350 7.72 -13.96 16.75
N ARG A 351 6.96 -14.66 17.61
CA ARG A 351 7.44 -15.82 18.36
C ARG A 351 8.02 -16.89 17.43
N VAL A 352 7.28 -17.28 16.39
CA VAL A 352 7.74 -18.29 15.42
C VAL A 352 8.96 -17.80 14.64
N TYR A 353 8.99 -16.53 14.25
CA TYR A 353 10.16 -15.93 13.60
C TYR A 353 11.41 -16.03 14.50
N GLN A 354 11.28 -15.69 15.78
CA GLN A 354 12.38 -15.75 16.74
C GLN A 354 12.86 -17.19 16.96
N GLU A 355 11.96 -18.16 17.06
CA GLU A 355 12.33 -19.57 17.27
C GLU A 355 13.02 -20.20 16.06
N GLN A 356 12.72 -19.73 14.85
CA GLN A 356 13.15 -20.41 13.62
C GLN A 356 14.23 -19.66 12.81
N PHE A 357 14.37 -18.35 13.00
CA PHE A 357 15.16 -17.49 12.11
C PHE A 357 16.00 -16.41 12.82
N ALA A 358 15.69 -16.03 14.07
CA ALA A 358 16.53 -15.10 14.86
C ALA A 358 17.60 -15.87 15.62
#